data_AF-A0A2K8SQ75-F1
#
_entry.id   AF-A0A2K8SQ75-F1
#
_cell.length_a   1.000
_cell.length_b   1.000
_cell.length_c   1.000
_cell.angle_alpha   90.00
_cell.angle_beta   90.00
_cell.angle_gamma   90.00
#
_symmetry.space_group_name_H-M   'P 1'
#
loop_
_entity.id
_entity.type
_entity.pdbx_description
1 polymer ?
#
loop_
_entity_poly.entity_id
_entity_poly.type
_entity_poly.pdbx_seq_one_letter_code
_entity_poly.pdbx_strand_id
1 'polypeptide(L)'
;MPGGNSIFFPVEGSNIRQKAEFATHHVWVTKYKPAELYAGGDYPNQTQPGQGLPKYIADDESLTSEDIVLWYTMGVTHVPRLEDWPVMPVHRVGFKLIPRGFFSRNPAINLLE
;
A
#
# COMPACT_ATOMS: atom_id res chain seq x y z
N MET A 1 12.36 1.94 0.21
CA MET A 1 12.57 2.38 1.60
C MET A 1 11.24 2.85 2.15
N PRO A 2 10.66 2.11 3.11
CA PRO A 2 9.42 2.53 3.76
C PRO A 2 9.64 3.85 4.50
N GLY A 3 8.62 4.71 4.52
CA GLY A 3 8.59 5.90 5.38
C GLY A 3 7.98 5.58 6.75
N GLY A 4 7.65 6.62 7.52
CA GLY A 4 6.79 6.46 8.70
C GLY A 4 5.45 5.87 8.29
N ASN A 5 5.03 4.80 8.98
CA ASN A 5 3.81 4.06 8.67
C ASN A 5 3.15 3.57 9.96
N SER A 6 1.84 3.35 9.94
CA SER A 6 1.08 2.78 11.05
C SER A 6 0.62 1.36 10.75
N ILE A 7 0.29 0.63 11.80
CA ILE A 7 -0.49 -0.61 11.68
C ILE A 7 -1.98 -0.28 11.55
N PHE A 8 -2.74 -1.23 11.03
CA PHE A 8 -4.19 -1.10 10.95
C PHE A 8 -4.85 -1.60 12.25
N PHE A 9 -5.29 -0.64 13.07
CA PHE A 9 -5.79 -0.84 14.44
C PHE A 9 -7.14 -1.55 14.62
N PRO A 10 -8.09 -1.56 13.66
CA PRO A 10 -9.35 -2.25 13.88
C PRO A 10 -9.15 -3.70 14.29
N VAL A 11 -9.86 -4.12 15.34
CA VAL A 11 -9.73 -5.44 15.96
C VAL A 11 -10.13 -6.57 14.99
N GLU A 12 -9.60 -7.75 15.24
CA GLU A 12 -9.99 -8.97 14.52
C GLU A 12 -11.50 -9.22 14.58
N GLY A 13 -12.08 -9.69 13.48
CA GLY A 13 -13.53 -9.89 13.36
C GLY A 13 -14.36 -8.62 13.15
N SER A 14 -13.80 -7.42 13.31
CA SER A 14 -14.54 -6.18 13.02
C SER A 14 -14.85 -6.06 11.52
N ASN A 15 -16.07 -5.58 11.22
CA ASN A 15 -16.56 -5.48 9.85
C ASN A 15 -15.66 -4.59 8.96
N ILE A 16 -15.16 -3.49 9.51
CA ILE A 16 -14.22 -2.62 8.80
C ILE A 16 -12.91 -3.35 8.47
N ARG A 17 -12.43 -4.23 9.36
CA ARG A 17 -11.21 -5.00 9.11
C ARG A 17 -11.38 -6.02 8.00
N GLN A 18 -12.52 -6.68 7.98
CA GLN A 18 -12.87 -7.67 6.95
C GLN A 18 -13.05 -7.03 5.56
N LYS A 19 -13.54 -5.79 5.51
CA LYS A 19 -13.75 -5.06 4.24
C LYS A 19 -12.50 -4.33 3.74
N ALA A 20 -11.62 -3.92 4.63
CA ALA A 20 -10.38 -3.22 4.31
C ALA A 20 -9.15 -4.11 4.57
N GLU A 21 -9.26 -5.40 4.27
CA GLU A 21 -8.20 -6.36 4.59
C GLU A 21 -6.88 -6.04 3.88
N PHE A 22 -6.91 -5.34 2.74
CA PHE A 22 -5.71 -4.77 2.09
C PHE A 22 -4.85 -3.90 3.03
N ALA A 23 -5.45 -3.32 4.08
CA ALA A 23 -4.74 -2.50 5.05
C ALA A 23 -4.00 -3.31 6.12
N THR A 24 -4.24 -4.63 6.20
CA THR A 24 -3.67 -5.51 7.24
C THR A 24 -2.21 -5.87 7.01
N HIS A 25 -1.72 -5.73 5.77
CA HIS A 25 -0.31 -5.87 5.42
C HIS A 25 0.19 -4.57 4.77
N HIS A 26 1.45 -4.22 5.04
CA HIS A 26 2.08 -3.05 4.42
C HIS A 26 2.46 -3.28 2.96
N VAL A 27 2.73 -4.53 2.58
CA VAL A 27 3.16 -4.90 1.22
C VAL A 27 2.34 -6.10 0.76
N TRP A 28 1.81 -6.01 -0.45
CA TRP A 28 1.25 -7.12 -1.20
C TRP A 28 1.90 -7.18 -2.56
N VAL A 29 2.01 -8.37 -3.13
CA VAL A 29 2.50 -8.57 -4.49
C VAL A 29 1.55 -9.52 -5.18
N THR A 30 1.09 -9.16 -6.38
CA THR A 30 0.22 -9.99 -7.21
C THR A 30 0.84 -10.17 -8.59
N LYS A 31 0.48 -11.25 -9.29
CA LYS A 31 0.73 -11.35 -10.73
C LYS A 31 -0.13 -10.30 -11.45
N TYR A 32 0.40 -9.66 -12.47
CA TYR A 32 -0.36 -8.67 -13.23
C TYR A 32 -1.54 -9.33 -13.95
N LYS A 33 -2.75 -8.86 -13.65
CA LYS A 33 -4.00 -9.19 -14.33
C LYS A 33 -4.74 -7.89 -14.66
N PRO A 34 -5.14 -7.63 -15.92
CA PRO A 34 -5.73 -6.34 -16.31
C PRO A 34 -7.00 -5.91 -15.55
N ALA A 35 -7.73 -6.86 -14.96
CA ALA A 35 -8.96 -6.61 -14.20
C ALA A 35 -8.72 -6.36 -12.69
N GLU A 36 -7.50 -6.55 -12.18
CA GLU A 36 -7.17 -6.40 -10.76
C GLU A 36 -6.67 -5.00 -10.46
N LEU A 37 -7.59 -4.04 -10.39
CA LEU A 37 -7.26 -2.61 -10.33
C LEU A 37 -7.32 -1.99 -8.93
N TYR A 38 -8.14 -2.54 -8.03
CA TYR A 38 -8.46 -1.90 -6.76
C TYR A 38 -8.24 -2.82 -5.58
N ALA A 39 -7.48 -2.34 -4.59
CA ALA A 39 -7.11 -3.14 -3.44
C ALA A 39 -8.29 -3.60 -2.56
N GLY A 40 -9.40 -2.86 -2.57
CA GLY A 40 -10.67 -3.23 -1.90
C GLY A 40 -11.76 -3.75 -2.83
N GLY A 41 -11.45 -4.02 -4.11
CA GLY A 41 -12.42 -4.40 -5.14
C GLY A 41 -13.11 -3.21 -5.82
N ASP A 42 -13.83 -3.50 -6.91
CA ASP A 42 -14.43 -2.48 -7.80
C ASP A 42 -15.56 -1.67 -7.15
N TYR A 43 -16.28 -2.27 -6.19
CA TYR A 43 -17.49 -1.70 -5.60
C TYR A 43 -17.39 -1.67 -4.07
N PRO A 44 -16.58 -0.78 -3.48
CA PRO A 44 -16.30 -0.78 -2.05
C PRO A 44 -17.51 -0.39 -1.17
N ASN A 45 -18.45 0.37 -1.71
CA ASN A 45 -19.64 0.78 -0.95
C ASN A 45 -20.49 -0.43 -0.59
N GLN A 46 -20.71 -0.66 0.71
CA GLN A 46 -21.44 -1.82 1.23
C GLN A 46 -20.94 -3.18 0.72
N THR A 47 -19.69 -3.28 0.26
CA THR A 47 -19.11 -4.52 -0.23
C THR A 47 -19.18 -5.65 0.79
N GLN A 48 -19.20 -6.89 0.30
CA GLN A 48 -18.92 -8.05 1.13
C GLN A 48 -17.43 -8.11 1.48
N PRO A 49 -17.06 -8.74 2.61
CA PRO A 49 -15.67 -9.07 2.93
C PRO A 49 -14.92 -9.82 1.81
N GLY A 50 -13.59 -9.75 1.86
CA GLY A 50 -12.71 -10.55 1.00
C GLY A 50 -12.66 -10.12 -0.47
N GLN A 51 -13.07 -8.90 -0.82
CA GLN A 51 -12.87 -8.35 -2.17
C GLN A 51 -11.50 -7.67 -2.31
N GLY A 52 -11.02 -7.54 -3.55
CA GLY A 52 -9.73 -6.90 -3.85
C GLY A 52 -8.55 -7.82 -3.57
N LEU A 53 -7.50 -7.32 -2.91
CA LEU A 53 -6.25 -8.07 -2.69
C LEU A 53 -6.43 -9.45 -2.06
N PRO A 54 -7.26 -9.65 -1.01
CA PRO A 54 -7.49 -10.98 -0.44
C PRO A 54 -7.99 -12.00 -1.47
N LYS A 55 -8.81 -11.55 -2.43
CA LYS A 55 -9.30 -12.39 -3.54
C LYS A 55 -8.22 -12.61 -4.59
N TYR A 56 -7.43 -11.59 -4.91
CA TYR A 56 -6.41 -11.65 -5.96
C TYR A 56 -5.25 -12.58 -5.61
N ILE A 57 -4.96 -12.79 -4.32
CA ILE A 57 -3.91 -13.71 -3.86
C ILE A 57 -4.43 -15.10 -3.49
N ALA A 58 -5.75 -15.34 -3.55
CA ALA A 58 -6.37 -16.55 -3.00
C ALA A 58 -5.98 -17.84 -3.76
N ASP A 59 -5.48 -17.70 -4.99
CA ASP A 59 -5.03 -18.79 -5.85
C ASP A 59 -3.53 -19.13 -5.69
N ASP A 60 -2.79 -18.40 -4.85
CA ASP A 60 -1.36 -18.59 -4.55
C ASP A 60 -0.50 -18.77 -5.81
N GLU A 61 -0.78 -17.98 -6.85
CA GLU A 61 -0.05 -18.05 -8.11
C GLU A 61 1.44 -17.72 -7.94
N SER A 62 2.29 -18.42 -8.69
CA SER A 62 3.73 -18.14 -8.71
C SER A 62 4.00 -16.72 -9.21
N LEU A 63 4.87 -16.01 -8.49
CA LEU A 63 5.37 -14.67 -8.84
C LEU A 63 6.77 -14.70 -9.48
N THR A 64 7.38 -15.89 -9.62
CA THR A 64 8.77 -16.01 -10.07
C THR A 64 8.89 -15.78 -11.57
N SER A 65 9.66 -14.76 -11.97
CA SER A 65 9.88 -14.40 -13.38
C SER A 65 8.60 -14.02 -14.14
N GLU A 66 7.65 -13.42 -13.44
CA GLU A 66 6.36 -12.97 -13.99
C GLU A 66 6.27 -11.44 -14.03
N ASP A 67 5.31 -10.93 -14.77
CA ASP A 67 4.88 -9.54 -14.63
C ASP A 67 4.08 -9.38 -13.32
N ILE A 68 4.50 -8.45 -12.47
CA ILE A 68 3.99 -8.31 -11.10
C ILE A 68 3.55 -6.89 -10.80
N VAL A 69 2.62 -6.78 -9.85
CA VAL A 69 2.17 -5.51 -9.28
C VAL A 69 2.49 -5.51 -7.78
N LEU A 70 3.20 -4.46 -7.32
CA LEU A 70 3.44 -4.23 -5.90
C LEU A 70 2.42 -3.22 -5.37
N TRP A 71 1.74 -3.59 -4.29
CA TRP A 71 0.78 -2.75 -3.59
C TRP A 71 1.37 -2.37 -2.23
N TYR A 72 1.55 -1.08 -1.99
CA TYR A 72 2.12 -0.57 -0.74
C TYR A 72 1.08 0.20 0.07
N THR A 73 0.69 -0.34 1.22
CA THR A 73 -0.25 0.28 2.14
C THR A 73 0.50 1.23 3.08
N MET A 74 0.14 2.51 3.03
CA MET A 74 0.57 3.52 3.97
C MET A 74 -0.60 4.07 4.78
N GLY A 75 -0.41 4.21 6.09
CA GLY A 75 -1.37 4.79 7.01
C GLY A 75 -0.71 5.72 8.01
N VAL A 76 -1.50 6.66 8.53
CA VAL A 76 -1.17 7.50 9.66
C VAL A 76 -2.26 7.33 10.70
N THR A 77 -1.88 7.01 11.94
CA THR A 77 -2.81 7.06 13.07
C THR A 77 -2.83 8.48 13.60
N HIS A 78 -3.90 9.21 13.29
CA HIS A 78 -4.05 10.60 13.70
C HIS A 78 -4.62 10.67 15.12
N VAL A 79 -3.78 11.07 16.08
CA VAL A 79 -4.22 11.54 17.40
C VAL A 79 -4.25 13.07 17.33
N PRO A 80 -5.44 13.71 17.26
CA PRO A 80 -5.54 15.14 17.03
C PRO A 80 -4.89 15.97 18.14
N ARG A 81 -4.32 17.11 17.75
CA ARG A 81 -3.72 18.09 18.67
C ARG A 81 -4.48 19.42 18.60
N LEU A 82 -4.27 20.30 19.58
CA LEU A 82 -4.92 21.62 19.59
C LEU A 82 -4.51 22.47 18.37
N GLU A 83 -3.28 22.32 17.89
CA GLU A 83 -2.77 23.00 16.71
C GLU A 83 -3.43 22.54 15.40
N ASP A 84 -4.15 21.41 15.41
CA ASP A 84 -4.89 20.94 14.23
C ASP A 84 -6.23 21.69 14.04
N TRP A 85 -6.61 22.57 14.99
CA TRP A 85 -7.83 23.37 14.95
C TRP A 85 -7.55 24.86 14.70
N PRO A 86 -8.37 25.58 13.92
CA PRO A 86 -9.54 25.11 13.15
C PRO A 86 -9.19 24.50 11.79
N VAL A 87 -7.93 24.62 11.40
CA VAL A 87 -7.41 24.10 10.13
C VAL A 87 -6.14 23.32 10.43
N MET A 88 -6.16 22.04 10.10
CA MET A 88 -5.03 21.15 10.33
C MET A 88 -3.83 21.54 9.44
N PRO A 89 -2.64 21.77 10.02
CA PRO A 89 -1.41 21.92 9.25
C PRO A 89 -1.03 20.64 8.48
N VAL A 90 -0.27 20.78 7.41
CA VAL A 90 0.13 19.64 6.57
C VAL A 90 0.95 18.60 7.36
N HIS A 91 0.50 17.35 7.35
CA HIS A 91 1.29 16.18 7.73
C HIS A 91 1.78 15.46 6.47
N ARG A 92 3.09 15.19 6.36
CA ARG A 92 3.68 14.53 5.19
C ARG A 92 3.93 13.05 5.45
N VAL A 93 3.45 12.21 4.53
CA VAL A 93 3.72 10.77 4.51
C VAL A 93 4.15 10.37 3.10
N GLY A 94 5.07 9.41 2.98
CA GLY A 94 5.56 8.95 1.69
C GLY A 94 6.67 7.90 1.83
N PHE A 95 7.10 7.36 0.70
CA PHE A 95 8.15 6.35 0.62
C PHE A 95 9.04 6.61 -0.59
N LYS A 96 10.14 5.86 -0.70
CA LYS A 96 11.08 5.98 -1.82
C LYS A 96 11.32 4.61 -2.46
N LEU A 97 11.24 4.55 -3.77
CA LEU A 97 11.84 3.47 -4.55
C LEU A 97 13.24 3.90 -4.92
N ILE A 98 14.24 3.09 -4.55
CA ILE A 98 15.65 3.41 -4.74
C ILE A 98 16.26 2.29 -5.56
N PRO A 99 16.98 2.58 -6.65
CA PRO A 99 17.66 1.55 -7.42
C PRO A 99 18.68 0.83 -6.54
N ARG A 100 18.57 -0.50 -6.49
CA ARG A 100 19.52 -1.39 -5.78
C ARG A 100 20.07 -2.39 -6.78
N GLY A 101 21.34 -2.24 -7.13
CA GLY A 101 21.98 -3.08 -8.17
C GLY A 101 21.44 -2.87 -9.59
N PHE A 102 20.62 -1.84 -9.82
CA PHE A 102 20.02 -1.57 -11.14
C PHE A 102 21.03 -0.95 -12.12
N PHE A 103 21.92 -0.08 -11.64
CA PHE A 103 22.97 0.55 -12.43
C PHE A 103 24.34 -0.04 -12.07
N SER A 104 25.24 -0.13 -13.05
CA SER A 104 26.63 -0.61 -12.84
C SER A 104 27.54 0.40 -12.13
N ARG A 105 27.13 1.67 -12.07
CA ARG A 105 27.81 2.78 -11.37
C ARG A 105 26.79 3.87 -11.01
N ASN A 106 27.23 4.90 -10.30
CA ASN A 106 26.37 6.04 -9.96
C ASN A 106 25.74 6.65 -11.24
N PRO A 107 24.39 6.65 -11.38
CA PRO A 107 23.72 7.16 -12.57
C PRO A 107 23.85 8.68 -12.75
N ALA A 108 24.21 9.42 -11.69
CA ALA A 108 24.32 10.88 -11.71
C ALA A 108 25.78 11.39 -11.88
N ILE A 109 26.74 10.51 -12.19
CA ILE A 109 28.18 10.84 -12.17
C ILE A 109 28.62 11.91 -13.19
N ASN A 110 27.86 12.13 -14.27
CA ASN A 110 28.19 13.08 -15.34
C ASN A 110 27.24 14.29 -15.38
N LEU A 111 26.50 14.55 -14.31
CA LEU A 111 25.71 15.79 -14.23
C LEU A 111 26.67 16.98 -14.11
N LEU A 112 26.46 17.99 -14.95
CA LEU A 112 27.18 19.26 -14.85
C LEU A 112 26.68 20.00 -13.58
N GLU A 113 27.56 20.76 -12.92
CA GLU A 113 27.15 21.71 -11.87
C GLU A 113 26.21 22.80 -12.41
#